data_AF-A0A7M3U7X7-F1
#
_entry.id   AF-A0A7M3U7X7-F1
#
_cell.length_a   1.000
_cell.length_b   1.000
_cell.length_c   1.000
_cell.angle_alpha   90.00
_cell.angle_beta   90.00
_cell.angle_gamma   90.00
#
_symmetry.space_group_name_H-M   'P 1'
#
loop_
_entity.id
_entity.type
_entity.pdbx_description
1 polymer ?
#
loop_
_entity_poly.entity_id
_entity_poly.type
_entity_poly.pdbx_seq_one_letter_code
_entity_poly.pdbx_strand_id
1 'polypeptide(L)'
;MNPQAKLIFTISLLLGTTITISSNHWIMAWAGLEINTLAILPLISKSHHPRSIEAATKYFLTQAAASTLVLFSSMTNAWHTGQWDITQLSHPASSLILTSAIAMKLGLVPFHFWFPEVLQGSPLSTGLILSTAMKLPPITLLYMTSSSLNPTLLTTLAILSAAIGGWMGLNQTQIRKILAFSSISHLGWMTIIIIYNPKLTLLNFYLYTMMTAAVFLTLNSIKVLKLSTLMTAWTKVPSLNAMLLLTMLSLAGLPPLTGFLPKWLIIQELTKQEMIPAATLISLLSLLSLFFYLRLAYCTTITLPPHTTNHMKQWRTGKSTHVLIAILTTMSVILLPISPMILTII
;
A
#
# COMPACT_ATOMS: atom_id res chain seq x y z
N MET A 1 -1.47 25.91 5.08
CA MET A 1 -0.22 25.50 5.76
C MET A 1 0.94 26.23 5.10
N ASN A 2 1.77 26.90 5.89
CA ASN A 2 2.97 27.60 5.39
C ASN A 2 3.87 26.61 4.62
N PRO A 3 4.40 26.98 3.43
CA PRO A 3 5.36 26.14 2.70
C PRO A 3 6.53 25.64 3.57
N GLN A 4 7.04 26.44 4.49
CA GLN A 4 8.10 26.03 5.42
C GLN A 4 7.64 24.90 6.35
N ALA A 5 6.44 25.04 6.94
CA ALA A 5 5.88 23.97 7.77
C ALA A 5 5.66 22.68 6.95
N LYS A 6 5.22 22.80 5.69
CA LYS A 6 5.10 21.64 4.80
C LYS A 6 6.44 20.96 4.55
N LEU A 7 7.49 21.75 4.33
CA LEU A 7 8.86 21.24 4.17
C LEU A 7 9.32 20.48 5.42
N ILE A 8 9.14 21.06 6.60
CA ILE A 8 9.53 20.44 7.89
C ILE A 8 8.81 19.10 8.10
N PHE A 9 7.49 19.04 7.84
CA PHE A 9 6.76 17.78 7.95
C PHE A 9 7.22 16.75 6.91
N THR A 10 7.52 17.15 5.68
CA THR A 10 8.06 16.20 4.69
C THR A 10 9.46 15.72 5.01
N ILE A 11 10.32 16.57 5.58
CA ILE A 11 11.68 16.19 5.99
C ILE A 11 11.62 15.27 7.21
N SER A 12 10.78 15.56 8.20
CA SER A 12 10.60 14.68 9.37
C SER A 12 10.07 13.30 8.97
N LEU A 13 9.16 13.22 7.99
CA LEU A 13 8.75 11.94 7.41
C LEU A 13 9.92 11.17 6.78
N LEU A 14 10.74 11.83 5.98
CA LEU A 14 11.93 11.20 5.41
C LEU A 14 12.89 10.75 6.51
N LEU A 15 13.16 11.60 7.49
CA LEU A 15 14.03 11.30 8.63
C LEU A 15 13.52 10.08 9.41
N GLY A 16 12.24 10.03 9.76
CA GLY A 16 11.65 8.89 10.46
C GLY A 16 11.84 7.60 9.68
N THR A 17 11.52 7.60 8.37
CA THR A 17 11.76 6.43 7.52
C THR A 17 13.25 6.05 7.45
N THR A 18 14.17 7.00 7.28
CA THR A 18 15.60 6.69 7.21
C THR A 18 16.14 6.12 8.52
N ILE A 19 15.71 6.66 9.67
CA ILE A 19 16.13 6.19 10.99
C ILE A 19 15.70 4.73 11.19
N THR A 20 14.48 4.37 10.80
CA THR A 20 14.00 2.98 10.92
C THR A 20 14.75 1.98 10.04
N ILE A 21 15.21 2.41 8.87
CA ILE A 21 15.88 1.52 7.91
C ILE A 21 17.34 1.29 8.31
N SER A 22 18.00 2.33 8.83
CA SER A 22 19.42 2.26 9.21
C SER A 22 19.65 1.82 10.65
N SER A 23 18.62 1.79 11.50
CA SER A 23 18.76 1.39 12.90
C SER A 23 18.99 -0.11 13.05
N ASN A 24 19.94 -0.48 13.92
CA ASN A 24 20.10 -1.84 14.41
C ASN A 24 19.48 -2.05 15.82
N HIS A 25 19.16 -0.96 16.52
CA HIS A 25 18.64 -1.00 17.89
C HIS A 25 17.13 -0.74 17.92
N TRP A 26 16.36 -1.56 18.68
CA TRP A 26 14.90 -1.47 18.77
C TRP A 26 14.36 -0.08 19.15
N ILE A 27 14.97 0.58 20.14
CA ILE A 27 14.52 1.93 20.56
C ILE A 27 14.62 2.96 19.43
N MET A 28 15.65 2.85 18.58
CA MET A 28 15.88 3.79 17.49
C MET A 28 14.90 3.53 16.35
N ALA A 29 14.64 2.25 16.05
CA ALA A 29 13.58 1.85 15.13
C ALA A 29 12.20 2.36 15.61
N TRP A 30 11.90 2.23 16.91
CA TRP A 30 10.66 2.76 17.46
C TRP A 30 10.58 4.29 17.36
N ALA A 31 11.66 5.00 17.69
CA ALA A 31 11.70 6.46 17.57
C ALA A 31 11.45 6.92 16.13
N GLY A 32 12.03 6.24 15.13
CA GLY A 32 11.77 6.52 13.72
C GLY A 32 10.32 6.28 13.33
N LEU A 33 9.68 5.22 13.86
CA LEU A 33 8.25 4.97 13.65
C LEU A 33 7.38 6.07 14.27
N GLU A 34 7.71 6.56 15.47
CA GLU A 34 6.95 7.65 16.12
C GLU A 34 7.12 9.01 15.43
N ILE A 35 8.32 9.30 14.91
CA ILE A 35 8.52 10.49 14.10
C ILE A 35 7.60 10.45 12.88
N ASN A 36 7.44 9.28 12.25
CA ASN A 36 6.52 9.11 11.12
C ASN A 36 5.04 9.28 11.51
N THR A 37 4.61 8.71 12.65
CA THR A 37 3.22 8.83 13.12
C THR A 37 2.87 10.29 13.42
N LEU A 38 3.76 11.04 14.05
CA LEU A 38 3.53 12.44 14.39
C LEU A 38 3.59 13.37 13.18
N ALA A 39 4.56 13.16 12.28
CA ALA A 39 4.78 14.07 11.15
C ALA A 39 3.67 14.00 10.08
N ILE A 40 2.93 12.89 9.97
CA ILE A 40 1.83 12.75 9.00
C ILE A 40 0.50 13.36 9.46
N LEU A 41 0.26 13.50 10.77
CA LEU A 41 -1.02 14.00 11.30
C LEU A 41 -1.42 15.37 10.72
N PRO A 42 -0.52 16.37 10.64
CA PRO A 42 -0.85 17.68 10.08
C PRO A 42 -1.14 17.62 8.58
N LEU A 43 -0.56 16.64 7.88
CA LEU A 43 -0.83 16.44 6.46
C LEU A 43 -2.23 15.82 6.25
N ILE A 44 -2.65 14.89 7.11
CA ILE A 44 -4.01 14.31 7.09
C ILE A 44 -5.07 15.38 7.40
N SER A 45 -4.86 16.18 8.45
CA SER A 45 -5.82 17.18 8.92
C SER A 45 -5.81 18.51 8.13
N LYS A 46 -5.02 18.60 7.05
CA LYS A 46 -4.79 19.83 6.27
C LYS A 46 -6.06 20.58 5.83
N SER A 47 -7.16 19.87 5.55
CA SER A 47 -8.43 20.48 5.12
C SER A 47 -9.29 21.03 6.25
N HIS A 48 -8.94 20.76 7.52
CA HIS A 48 -9.67 21.15 8.74
C HIS A 48 -11.17 20.80 8.73
N HIS A 49 -11.58 19.83 7.92
CA HIS A 49 -12.95 19.33 7.85
C HIS A 49 -13.17 18.26 8.93
N PRO A 50 -14.36 18.11 9.53
CA PRO A 50 -14.60 17.09 10.57
C PRO A 50 -14.14 15.69 10.15
N ARG A 51 -14.37 15.31 8.89
CA ARG A 51 -13.89 14.04 8.32
C ARG A 51 -12.36 13.87 8.30
N SER A 52 -11.59 14.94 8.09
CA SER A 52 -10.12 14.85 8.10
C SER A 52 -9.58 14.81 9.54
N ILE A 53 -10.28 15.46 10.47
CA ILE A 53 -9.99 15.36 11.91
C ILE A 53 -10.27 13.94 12.41
N GLU A 54 -11.43 13.36 12.07
CA GLU A 54 -11.78 11.96 12.40
C GLU A 54 -10.76 10.96 11.81
N ALA A 55 -10.30 11.20 10.57
CA ALA A 55 -9.24 10.38 9.98
C ALA A 55 -7.91 10.51 10.74
N ALA A 56 -7.54 11.73 11.16
CA ALA A 56 -6.33 11.95 11.93
C ALA A 56 -6.40 11.28 13.32
N THR A 57 -7.55 11.36 14.01
CA THR A 57 -7.72 10.72 15.32
C THR A 57 -7.71 9.20 15.22
N LYS A 58 -8.40 8.62 14.23
CA LYS A 58 -8.37 7.17 13.97
C LYS A 58 -6.97 6.67 13.66
N TYR A 59 -6.24 7.39 12.81
CA TYR A 59 -4.84 7.07 12.50
C TYR A 59 -3.95 7.13 13.75
N PHE A 60 -4.04 8.21 14.53
CA PHE A 60 -3.22 8.39 15.73
C PHE A 60 -3.44 7.26 16.73
N LEU A 61 -4.70 6.97 17.07
CA LEU A 61 -5.04 5.96 18.08
C LEU A 61 -4.55 4.56 17.68
N THR A 62 -4.76 4.16 16.42
CA THR A 62 -4.31 2.83 15.98
C THR A 62 -2.80 2.74 15.87
N GLN A 63 -2.13 3.79 15.40
CA GLN A 63 -0.69 3.76 15.21
C GLN A 63 0.10 3.90 16.52
N ALA A 64 -0.43 4.63 17.49
CA ALA A 64 0.10 4.71 18.85
C ALA A 64 -0.05 3.39 19.59
N ALA A 65 -1.21 2.73 19.49
CA ALA A 65 -1.38 1.38 20.04
C ALA A 65 -0.44 0.36 19.38
N ALA A 66 -0.23 0.48 18.06
CA ALA A 66 0.71 -0.39 17.36
C ALA A 66 2.18 -0.11 17.76
N SER A 67 2.56 1.14 17.98
CA SER A 67 3.93 1.48 18.37
C SER A 67 4.25 1.08 19.82
N THR A 68 3.29 1.17 20.75
CA THR A 68 3.46 0.65 22.11
C THR A 68 3.62 -0.87 22.11
N LEU A 69 2.90 -1.59 21.24
CA LEU A 69 3.10 -3.03 21.07
C LEU A 69 4.49 -3.37 20.50
N VAL A 70 5.04 -2.56 19.59
CA VAL A 70 6.44 -2.73 19.13
C VAL A 70 7.41 -2.59 20.31
N LEU A 71 7.28 -1.56 21.14
CA LEU A 71 8.11 -1.43 22.35
C LEU A 71 7.91 -2.59 23.32
N PHE A 72 6.68 -3.05 23.51
CA PHE A 72 6.40 -4.17 24.39
C PHE A 72 7.05 -5.46 23.88
N SER A 73 7.04 -5.69 22.57
CA SER A 73 7.76 -6.83 21.96
C SER A 73 9.27 -6.76 22.17
N SER A 74 9.88 -5.57 22.06
CA SER A 74 11.32 -5.41 22.26
C SER A 74 11.71 -5.51 23.73
N MET A 75 10.92 -4.97 24.65
CA MET A 75 11.13 -5.10 26.10
C MET A 75 11.06 -6.55 26.57
N THR A 76 10.05 -7.30 26.11
CA THR A 76 9.93 -8.73 26.45
C THR A 76 11.09 -9.53 25.88
N ASN A 77 11.52 -9.24 24.65
CA ASN A 77 12.70 -9.87 24.07
C ASN A 77 13.98 -9.55 24.87
N ALA A 78 14.22 -8.28 25.18
CA ALA A 78 15.38 -7.82 25.94
C ALA A 78 15.39 -8.37 27.39
N TRP A 79 14.22 -8.57 28.00
CA TRP A 79 14.11 -9.23 29.30
C TRP A 79 14.67 -10.66 29.27
N HIS A 80 14.45 -11.38 28.17
CA HIS A 80 14.91 -12.77 28.03
C HIS A 80 16.35 -12.89 27.53
N THR A 81 16.78 -12.04 26.58
CA THR A 81 18.10 -12.17 25.94
C THR A 81 19.14 -11.18 26.46
N GLY A 82 18.72 -10.12 27.15
CA GLY A 82 19.57 -9.01 27.56
C GLY A 82 20.04 -8.10 26.41
N GLN A 83 19.55 -8.32 25.18
CA GLN A 83 19.99 -7.59 23.98
C GLN A 83 18.84 -6.81 23.31
N TRP A 84 19.21 -5.72 22.65
CA TRP A 84 18.29 -4.78 21.99
C TRP A 84 18.47 -4.75 20.46
N ASP A 85 19.19 -5.72 19.91
CA ASP A 85 19.41 -5.85 18.48
C ASP A 85 18.12 -6.32 17.78
N ILE A 86 17.82 -5.74 16.61
CA ILE A 86 16.63 -6.06 15.81
C ILE A 86 16.71 -7.47 15.23
N THR A 87 17.90 -7.92 14.86
CA THR A 87 18.10 -9.23 14.19
C THR A 87 17.85 -10.41 15.13
N GLN A 88 17.91 -10.20 16.44
CA GLN A 88 17.84 -11.25 17.44
C GLN A 88 16.50 -11.30 18.17
N LEU A 89 15.43 -11.61 17.45
CA LEU A 89 14.14 -11.99 18.05
C LEU A 89 14.12 -13.49 18.31
N SER A 90 14.39 -13.90 19.55
CA SER A 90 14.47 -15.33 19.90
C SER A 90 13.21 -15.84 20.58
N HIS A 91 12.51 -14.99 21.35
CA HIS A 91 11.38 -15.44 22.14
C HIS A 91 10.09 -15.52 21.31
N PRO A 92 9.35 -16.64 21.32
CA PRO A 92 8.17 -16.82 20.46
C PRO A 92 7.03 -15.84 20.82
N ALA A 93 6.89 -15.46 22.08
CA ALA A 93 5.88 -14.47 22.46
C ALA A 93 6.22 -13.07 21.92
N SER A 94 7.50 -12.67 21.89
CA SER A 94 7.89 -11.36 21.36
C SER A 94 7.73 -11.30 19.84
N SER A 95 8.01 -12.39 19.11
CA SER A 95 7.75 -12.46 17.67
C SER A 95 6.26 -12.43 17.33
N LEU A 96 5.39 -13.07 18.13
CA LEU A 96 3.92 -12.96 17.98
C LEU A 96 3.40 -11.54 18.25
N ILE A 97 3.89 -10.89 19.31
CA ILE A 97 3.51 -9.51 19.62
C ILE A 97 3.98 -8.58 18.49
N LEU A 98 5.23 -8.71 18.05
CA LEU A 98 5.78 -7.89 16.97
C LEU A 98 5.00 -8.05 15.67
N THR A 99 4.71 -9.28 15.26
CA THR A 99 3.93 -9.54 14.03
C THR A 99 2.54 -8.92 14.12
N SER A 100 1.86 -9.01 15.27
CA SER A 100 0.58 -8.33 15.49
C SER A 100 0.69 -6.79 15.44
N ALA A 101 1.77 -6.23 16.01
CA ALA A 101 2.04 -4.80 16.03
C ALA A 101 2.29 -4.25 14.61
N ILE A 102 3.13 -4.93 13.84
CA ILE A 102 3.40 -4.55 12.46
C ILE A 102 2.16 -4.76 11.58
N ALA A 103 1.39 -5.83 11.81
CA ALA A 103 0.12 -6.04 11.12
C ALA A 103 -0.87 -4.88 11.35
N MET A 104 -0.92 -4.36 12.58
CA MET A 104 -1.70 -3.17 12.91
C MET A 104 -1.19 -1.91 12.20
N LYS A 105 0.13 -1.70 12.14
CA LYS A 105 0.75 -0.57 11.42
C LYS A 105 0.50 -0.59 9.92
N LEU A 106 0.56 -1.76 9.30
CA LEU A 106 0.35 -1.95 7.86
C LEU A 106 -1.15 -1.96 7.47
N GLY A 107 -2.04 -2.23 8.43
CA GLY A 107 -3.47 -2.39 8.18
C GLY A 107 -3.83 -3.75 7.60
N LEU A 108 -3.12 -4.81 8.00
CA LEU A 108 -3.49 -6.19 7.69
C LEU A 108 -4.74 -6.59 8.47
N VAL A 109 -5.46 -7.58 7.97
CA VAL A 109 -6.60 -8.17 8.69
C VAL A 109 -6.09 -8.95 9.90
N PRO A 110 -6.70 -8.84 11.10
CA PRO A 110 -7.99 -8.20 11.41
C PRO A 110 -7.95 -6.68 11.63
N PHE A 111 -6.77 -6.07 11.77
CA PHE A 111 -6.59 -4.65 12.11
C PHE A 111 -6.81 -3.65 10.96
N HIS A 112 -7.38 -4.09 9.85
CA HIS A 112 -7.53 -3.31 8.62
C HIS A 112 -8.53 -2.15 8.68
N PHE A 113 -9.45 -2.11 9.65
CA PHE A 113 -10.60 -1.20 9.67
C PHE A 113 -10.24 0.29 9.60
N TRP A 114 -9.12 0.70 10.18
CA TRP A 114 -8.70 2.10 10.18
C TRP A 114 -8.31 2.58 8.78
N PHE A 115 -7.71 1.71 7.95
CA PHE A 115 -7.03 2.13 6.73
C PHE A 115 -7.99 2.71 5.68
N PRO A 116 -9.12 2.06 5.31
CA PRO A 116 -10.08 2.64 4.37
C PRO A 116 -10.72 3.94 4.83
N GLU A 117 -10.93 4.11 6.13
CA GLU A 117 -11.56 5.30 6.69
C GLU A 117 -10.61 6.50 6.66
N VAL A 118 -9.35 6.29 7.06
CA VAL A 118 -8.30 7.31 7.02
C VAL A 118 -8.00 7.75 5.59
N LEU A 119 -7.90 6.80 4.65
CA LEU A 119 -7.69 7.11 3.24
C LEU A 119 -8.86 7.93 2.67
N GLN A 120 -10.09 7.62 3.07
CA GLN A 120 -11.26 8.36 2.58
C GLN A 120 -11.38 9.79 3.15
N GLY A 121 -10.91 10.02 4.38
CA GLY A 121 -10.89 11.35 5.02
C GLY A 121 -9.74 12.25 4.59
N SER A 122 -8.72 11.70 3.92
CA SER A 122 -7.51 12.42 3.52
C SER A 122 -7.52 12.83 2.03
N PRO A 123 -6.76 13.88 1.65
CA PRO A 123 -6.57 14.24 0.25
C PRO A 123 -5.77 13.18 -0.51
N LEU A 124 -5.95 13.08 -1.84
CA LEU A 124 -5.29 12.06 -2.67
C LEU A 124 -3.76 12.07 -2.54
N SER A 125 -3.15 13.26 -2.41
CA SER A 125 -1.70 13.38 -2.26
C SER A 125 -1.17 12.79 -0.95
N THR A 126 -1.92 12.88 0.15
CA THR A 126 -1.52 12.27 1.43
C THR A 126 -1.91 10.81 1.49
N GLY A 127 -3.03 10.44 0.84
CA GLY A 127 -3.40 9.04 0.62
C GLY A 127 -2.31 8.27 -0.11
N LEU A 128 -1.65 8.89 -1.10
CA LEU A 128 -0.46 8.33 -1.76
C LEU A 128 0.64 8.03 -0.73
N ILE A 129 1.08 9.03 0.04
CA ILE A 129 2.14 8.90 1.05
C ILE A 129 1.82 7.80 2.07
N LEU A 130 0.56 7.74 2.52
CA LEU A 130 0.08 6.76 3.48
C LEU A 130 0.04 5.34 2.87
N SER A 131 -0.29 5.22 1.58
CA SER A 131 -0.32 3.94 0.88
C SER A 131 1.07 3.42 0.46
N THR A 132 2.09 4.28 0.39
CA THR A 132 3.45 3.93 -0.07
C THR A 132 4.51 4.14 1.01
N ALA A 133 4.97 5.38 1.22
CA ALA A 133 6.10 5.72 2.08
C ALA A 133 5.91 5.22 3.52
N MET A 134 4.70 5.31 4.06
CA MET A 134 4.41 4.84 5.43
C MET A 134 4.41 3.34 5.62
N LYS A 135 4.28 2.58 4.52
CA LYS A 135 4.34 1.12 4.57
C LYS A 135 5.77 0.60 4.50
N LEU A 136 6.73 1.43 4.08
CA LEU A 136 8.13 1.03 3.93
C LEU A 136 8.78 0.69 5.30
N PRO A 137 8.74 1.55 6.35
CA PRO A 137 9.37 1.24 7.64
C PRO A 137 8.88 -0.05 8.31
N PRO A 138 7.57 -0.34 8.36
CA PRO A 138 7.12 -1.59 8.97
C PRO A 138 7.47 -2.82 8.11
N ILE A 139 7.51 -2.70 6.76
CA ILE A 139 7.97 -3.78 5.88
C ILE A 139 9.47 -4.05 6.08
N THR A 140 10.30 -3.01 6.26
CA THR A 140 11.72 -3.20 6.52
C THR A 140 11.98 -3.86 7.87
N LEU A 141 11.17 -3.58 8.89
CA LEU A 141 11.25 -4.32 10.15
C LEU A 141 10.89 -5.80 9.97
N LEU A 142 9.80 -6.13 9.25
CA LEU A 142 9.49 -7.53 8.94
C LEU A 142 10.59 -8.22 8.13
N TYR A 143 11.24 -7.49 7.22
CA TYR A 143 12.37 -7.99 6.44
C TYR A 143 13.54 -8.36 7.36
N MET A 144 13.95 -7.45 8.24
CA MET A 144 15.07 -7.67 9.17
C MET A 144 14.81 -8.81 10.16
N THR A 145 13.55 -9.02 10.54
CA THR A 145 13.17 -10.04 11.53
C THR A 145 12.64 -11.34 10.90
N SER A 146 12.68 -11.47 9.57
CA SER A 146 11.99 -12.52 8.79
C SER A 146 12.29 -13.95 9.25
N SER A 147 13.51 -14.24 9.71
CA SER A 147 13.94 -15.55 10.19
C SER A 147 13.25 -16.01 11.49
N SER A 148 12.75 -15.08 12.29
CA SER A 148 12.20 -15.34 13.64
C SER A 148 10.66 -15.40 13.69
N LEU A 149 10.00 -15.10 12.57
CA LEU A 149 8.55 -14.92 12.55
C LEU A 149 7.82 -16.27 12.44
N ASN A 150 6.64 -16.35 13.06
CA ASN A 150 5.82 -17.55 12.99
C ASN A 150 5.14 -17.68 11.60
N PRO A 151 5.42 -18.74 10.82
CA PRO A 151 4.84 -18.94 9.48
C PRO A 151 3.33 -19.13 9.50
N THR A 152 2.78 -19.80 10.51
CA THR A 152 1.33 -20.07 10.60
C THR A 152 0.54 -18.77 10.77
N LEU A 153 1.04 -17.85 11.60
CA LEU A 153 0.40 -16.56 11.81
C LEU A 153 0.52 -15.67 10.57
N LEU A 154 1.68 -15.61 9.92
CA LEU A 154 1.83 -14.80 8.71
C LEU A 154 0.98 -15.29 7.54
N THR A 155 0.91 -16.60 7.33
CA THR A 155 0.09 -17.20 6.26
C THR A 155 -1.40 -16.98 6.49
N THR A 156 -1.87 -17.10 7.74
CA THR A 156 -3.28 -16.79 8.09
C THR A 156 -3.62 -15.31 7.88
N LEU A 157 -2.77 -14.38 8.34
CA LEU A 157 -2.95 -12.94 8.09
C LEU A 157 -2.93 -12.62 6.59
N ALA A 158 -2.04 -13.24 5.82
CA ALA A 158 -1.90 -13.04 4.38
C ALA A 158 -3.16 -13.45 3.61
N ILE A 159 -3.68 -14.64 3.91
CA ILE A 159 -4.89 -15.18 3.28
C ILE A 159 -6.11 -14.33 3.64
N LEU A 160 -6.27 -14.00 4.93
CA LEU A 160 -7.39 -13.21 5.41
C LEU A 160 -7.38 -11.79 4.81
N SER A 161 -6.20 -11.17 4.69
CA SER A 161 -6.05 -9.85 4.06
C SER A 161 -6.33 -9.87 2.56
N ALA A 162 -5.92 -10.92 1.84
CA ALA A 162 -6.30 -11.11 0.44
C ALA A 162 -7.82 -11.29 0.28
N ALA A 163 -8.45 -12.09 1.13
CA ALA A 163 -9.89 -12.37 1.08
C ALA A 163 -10.74 -11.13 1.36
N ILE A 164 -10.51 -10.46 2.50
CA ILE A 164 -11.29 -9.30 2.91
C ILE A 164 -10.97 -8.08 2.05
N GLY A 165 -9.71 -7.91 1.62
CA GLY A 165 -9.35 -6.89 0.64
C GLY A 165 -10.11 -7.05 -0.68
N GLY A 166 -10.26 -8.29 -1.15
CA GLY A 166 -11.09 -8.63 -2.30
C GLY A 166 -12.56 -8.30 -2.07
N TRP A 167 -13.21 -8.95 -1.10
CA TRP A 167 -14.66 -8.83 -0.86
C TRP A 167 -15.11 -7.41 -0.53
N MET A 168 -14.43 -6.73 0.40
CA MET A 168 -14.85 -5.40 0.82
C MET A 168 -14.60 -4.35 -0.27
N GLY A 169 -13.60 -4.57 -1.13
CA GLY A 169 -13.33 -3.72 -2.29
C GLY A 169 -14.47 -3.69 -3.30
N LEU A 170 -15.17 -4.83 -3.50
CA LEU A 170 -16.29 -4.96 -4.44
C LEU A 170 -17.43 -3.97 -4.14
N ASN A 171 -17.76 -3.79 -2.85
CA ASN A 171 -18.93 -3.02 -2.43
C ASN A 171 -18.67 -1.50 -2.32
N GLN A 172 -17.46 -1.02 -2.63
CA GLN A 172 -17.14 0.40 -2.48
C GLN A 172 -17.36 1.19 -3.77
N THR A 173 -17.98 2.36 -3.68
CA THR A 173 -18.12 3.32 -4.80
C THR A 173 -17.12 4.47 -4.75
N GLN A 174 -16.48 4.66 -3.59
CA GLN A 174 -15.48 5.69 -3.36
C GLN A 174 -14.10 5.18 -3.79
N ILE A 175 -13.43 5.89 -4.68
CA ILE A 175 -12.17 5.42 -5.29
C ILE A 175 -11.09 5.23 -4.22
N ARG A 176 -11.00 6.14 -3.23
CA ARG A 176 -10.01 6.03 -2.16
C ARG A 176 -10.20 4.79 -1.29
N LYS A 177 -11.44 4.35 -1.06
CA LYS A 177 -11.71 3.09 -0.34
C LYS A 177 -11.36 1.87 -1.18
N ILE A 178 -11.63 1.90 -2.49
CA ILE A 178 -11.25 0.81 -3.40
C ILE A 178 -9.72 0.65 -3.40
N LEU A 179 -8.97 1.75 -3.54
CA LEU A 179 -7.51 1.74 -3.45
C LEU A 179 -7.01 1.33 -2.06
N ALA A 180 -7.79 1.62 -1.02
CA ALA A 180 -7.43 1.20 0.32
C ALA A 180 -7.45 -0.33 0.45
N PHE A 181 -8.56 -0.94 0.03
CA PHE A 181 -8.74 -2.40 0.02
C PHE A 181 -7.79 -3.11 -0.94
N SER A 182 -7.46 -2.48 -2.07
CA SER A 182 -6.45 -3.06 -2.93
C SER A 182 -5.07 -3.11 -2.26
N SER A 183 -4.68 -2.07 -1.54
CA SER A 183 -3.43 -2.10 -0.77
C SER A 183 -3.42 -3.19 0.30
N ILE A 184 -4.57 -3.51 0.92
CA ILE A 184 -4.69 -4.58 1.92
C ILE A 184 -4.46 -5.94 1.23
N SER A 185 -5.03 -6.13 0.03
CA SER A 185 -4.81 -7.36 -0.74
C SER A 185 -3.35 -7.52 -1.20
N HIS A 186 -2.70 -6.45 -1.66
CA HIS A 186 -1.27 -6.48 -2.05
C HIS A 186 -0.36 -6.72 -0.85
N LEU A 187 -0.69 -6.16 0.32
CA LEU A 187 0.04 -6.47 1.55
C LEU A 187 -0.08 -7.95 1.93
N GLY A 188 -1.23 -8.58 1.69
CA GLY A 188 -1.40 -10.03 1.86
C GLY A 188 -0.37 -10.82 1.05
N TRP A 189 -0.20 -10.47 -0.24
CA TRP A 189 0.83 -11.05 -1.10
C TRP A 189 2.26 -10.78 -0.61
N MET A 190 2.53 -9.62 -0.02
CA MET A 190 3.85 -9.34 0.55
C MET A 190 4.10 -10.16 1.82
N THR A 191 3.08 -10.37 2.65
CA THR A 191 3.24 -11.07 3.93
C THR A 191 3.42 -12.58 3.79
N ILE A 192 2.83 -13.21 2.76
CA ILE A 192 2.93 -14.67 2.61
C ILE A 192 4.34 -15.14 2.27
N ILE A 193 5.11 -14.32 1.54
CA ILE A 193 6.43 -14.70 1.00
C ILE A 193 7.58 -14.25 1.92
N ILE A 194 7.32 -13.45 2.95
CA ILE A 194 8.38 -12.78 3.72
C ILE A 194 9.35 -13.72 4.44
N ILE A 195 8.86 -14.88 4.89
CA ILE A 195 9.69 -15.89 5.56
C ILE A 195 10.52 -16.66 4.53
N TYR A 196 9.94 -16.98 3.37
CA TYR A 196 10.58 -17.86 2.39
C TYR A 196 11.59 -17.12 1.52
N ASN A 197 11.23 -15.93 1.05
CA ASN A 197 12.11 -15.10 0.24
C ASN A 197 11.83 -13.61 0.50
N PRO A 198 12.49 -13.01 1.51
CA PRO A 198 12.25 -11.62 1.88
C PRO A 198 12.61 -10.65 0.75
N LYS A 199 13.53 -10.99 -0.15
CA LYS A 199 13.85 -10.19 -1.34
C LYS A 199 12.65 -10.02 -2.29
N LEU A 200 11.85 -11.06 -2.48
CA LEU A 200 10.64 -10.97 -3.31
C LEU A 200 9.57 -10.06 -2.68
N THR A 201 9.54 -9.93 -1.35
CA THR A 201 8.63 -8.96 -0.71
C THR A 201 8.98 -7.53 -1.08
N LEU A 202 10.28 -7.20 -1.10
CA LEU A 202 10.78 -5.88 -1.47
C LEU A 202 10.49 -5.59 -2.94
N LEU A 203 10.71 -6.58 -3.82
CA LEU A 203 10.33 -6.46 -5.24
C LEU A 203 8.85 -6.11 -5.40
N ASN A 204 7.97 -6.89 -4.76
CA ASN A 204 6.54 -6.67 -4.82
C ASN A 204 6.17 -5.29 -4.27
N PHE A 205 6.82 -4.86 -3.18
CA PHE A 205 6.61 -3.53 -2.61
C PHE A 205 7.03 -2.40 -3.57
N TYR A 206 8.20 -2.49 -4.20
CA TYR A 206 8.64 -1.48 -5.17
C TYR A 206 7.73 -1.40 -6.40
N LEU A 207 7.31 -2.53 -6.95
CA LEU A 207 6.34 -2.54 -8.06
C LEU A 207 4.98 -1.97 -7.62
N TYR A 208 4.49 -2.36 -6.44
CA TYR A 208 3.25 -1.84 -5.87
C TYR A 208 3.30 -0.31 -5.65
N THR A 209 4.39 0.22 -5.08
CA THR A 209 4.53 1.68 -4.85
C THR A 209 4.58 2.46 -6.16
N MET A 210 5.26 1.93 -7.18
CA MET A 210 5.28 2.54 -8.52
C MET A 210 3.89 2.57 -9.16
N MET A 211 3.18 1.43 -9.16
CA MET A 211 1.84 1.33 -9.77
C MET A 211 0.81 2.20 -9.02
N THR A 212 0.82 2.18 -7.69
CA THR A 212 -0.07 3.02 -6.89
C THR A 212 0.24 4.50 -7.06
N ALA A 213 1.52 4.90 -7.17
CA ALA A 213 1.90 6.27 -7.49
C ALA A 213 1.32 6.73 -8.84
N ALA A 214 1.40 5.90 -9.88
CA ALA A 214 0.78 6.21 -11.18
C ALA A 214 -0.73 6.46 -11.04
N VAL A 215 -1.44 5.58 -10.31
CA VAL A 215 -2.90 5.67 -10.13
C VAL A 215 -3.32 6.88 -9.27
N PHE A 216 -2.65 7.13 -8.14
CA PHE A 216 -3.01 8.28 -7.29
C PHE A 216 -2.72 9.62 -7.98
N LEU A 217 -1.61 9.74 -8.73
CA LEU A 217 -1.27 10.97 -9.43
C LEU A 217 -2.19 11.25 -10.61
N THR A 218 -2.58 10.22 -11.38
CA THR A 218 -3.58 10.34 -12.45
C THR A 218 -4.96 10.70 -11.91
N LEU A 219 -5.42 10.09 -10.81
CA LEU A 219 -6.68 10.47 -10.17
C LEU A 219 -6.64 11.90 -9.61
N ASN A 220 -5.49 12.36 -9.12
CA ASN A 220 -5.32 13.71 -8.62
C ASN A 220 -5.32 14.76 -9.74
N SER A 221 -4.76 14.45 -10.92
CA SER A 221 -4.79 15.37 -12.08
C SER A 221 -6.21 15.56 -12.62
N ILE A 222 -7.02 14.49 -12.66
CA ILE A 222 -8.44 14.55 -13.09
C ILE A 222 -9.37 15.01 -11.94
N LYS A 223 -8.90 14.98 -10.68
CA LYS A 223 -9.68 15.28 -9.47
C LYS A 223 -10.91 14.39 -9.27
N VAL A 224 -10.74 13.07 -9.47
CA VAL A 224 -11.83 12.11 -9.35
C VAL A 224 -11.82 11.45 -7.97
N LEU A 225 -12.96 11.46 -7.29
CA LEU A 225 -13.12 10.87 -5.95
C LEU A 225 -14.16 9.72 -5.92
N LYS A 226 -15.16 9.76 -6.81
CA LYS A 226 -16.27 8.80 -6.87
C LYS A 226 -16.31 8.09 -8.23
N LEU A 227 -16.90 6.91 -8.27
CA LEU A 227 -17.11 6.16 -9.51
C LEU A 227 -17.90 6.95 -10.58
N SER A 228 -18.96 7.66 -10.18
CA SER A 228 -19.75 8.48 -11.11
C SER A 228 -18.94 9.59 -11.78
N THR A 229 -18.05 10.24 -11.01
CA THR A 229 -17.14 11.26 -11.56
C THR A 229 -16.10 10.66 -12.49
N LEU A 230 -15.69 9.41 -12.25
CA LEU A 230 -14.73 8.68 -13.08
C LEU A 230 -15.29 8.40 -14.47
N MET A 231 -16.57 8.06 -14.56
CA MET A 231 -17.22 7.82 -15.85
C MET A 231 -17.14 9.04 -16.76
N THR A 232 -17.42 10.22 -16.21
CA THR A 232 -17.42 11.46 -17.01
C THR A 232 -16.02 11.93 -17.42
N ALA A 233 -14.96 11.34 -16.89
CA ALA A 233 -13.58 11.77 -17.14
C ALA A 233 -13.09 11.47 -18.56
N TRP A 234 -13.62 10.42 -19.21
CA TRP A 234 -13.21 10.00 -20.56
C TRP A 234 -13.34 11.14 -21.57
N THR A 235 -14.44 11.88 -21.44
CA THR A 235 -14.81 13.00 -22.31
C THR A 235 -13.93 14.24 -22.12
N LYS A 236 -13.12 14.28 -21.05
CA LYS A 236 -12.23 15.40 -20.71
C LYS A 236 -10.79 15.12 -21.10
N VAL A 237 -10.29 13.94 -20.73
CA VAL A 237 -8.87 13.56 -20.91
C VAL A 237 -8.78 12.07 -21.30
N PRO A 238 -9.10 11.72 -22.57
CA PRO A 238 -9.21 10.33 -22.99
C PRO A 238 -7.87 9.57 -22.91
N SER A 239 -6.75 10.24 -23.25
CA SER A 239 -5.42 9.62 -23.21
C SER A 239 -5.01 9.20 -21.79
N LEU A 240 -5.24 10.05 -20.79
CA LEU A 240 -4.90 9.76 -19.41
C LEU A 240 -5.82 8.69 -18.81
N ASN A 241 -7.09 8.65 -19.22
CA ASN A 241 -8.00 7.57 -18.83
C ASN A 241 -7.61 6.21 -19.45
N ALA A 242 -7.12 6.18 -20.68
CA ALA A 242 -6.60 4.96 -21.30
C ALA A 242 -5.36 4.44 -20.56
N MET A 243 -4.46 5.32 -20.12
CA MET A 243 -3.33 4.93 -19.28
C MET A 243 -3.77 4.50 -17.86
N LEU A 244 -4.76 5.17 -17.27
CA LEU A 244 -5.34 4.77 -15.98
C LEU A 244 -5.91 3.34 -16.05
N LEU A 245 -6.59 2.98 -17.13
CA LEU A 245 -7.07 1.63 -17.37
C LEU A 245 -5.92 0.61 -17.31
N LEU A 246 -4.88 0.82 -18.11
CA LEU A 246 -3.73 -0.11 -18.19
C LEU A 246 -3.04 -0.25 -16.83
N THR A 247 -2.85 0.85 -16.08
CA THR A 247 -2.25 0.81 -14.75
C THR A 247 -3.13 0.14 -13.69
N MET A 248 -4.46 0.21 -13.80
CA MET A 248 -5.36 -0.53 -12.90
C MET A 248 -5.35 -2.03 -13.21
N LEU A 249 -5.25 -2.41 -14.48
CA LEU A 249 -5.09 -3.81 -14.90
C LEU A 249 -3.71 -4.36 -14.48
N SER A 250 -2.67 -3.53 -14.45
CA SER A 250 -1.36 -3.95 -13.95
C SER A 250 -1.42 -4.19 -12.44
N LEU A 251 -2.09 -3.35 -11.65
CA LEU A 251 -2.36 -3.62 -10.23
C LEU A 251 -3.16 -4.92 -10.01
N ALA A 252 -4.13 -5.22 -10.89
CA ALA A 252 -4.86 -6.48 -10.84
C ALA A 252 -3.94 -7.69 -11.11
N GLY A 253 -2.80 -7.50 -11.77
CA GLY A 253 -1.81 -8.52 -12.05
C GLY A 253 -2.20 -9.41 -13.22
N LEU A 254 -2.71 -8.82 -14.31
CA LEU A 254 -2.99 -9.55 -15.55
C LEU A 254 -1.74 -9.68 -16.43
N PRO A 255 -1.45 -10.86 -17.01
CA PRO A 255 -0.48 -10.96 -18.11
C PRO A 255 -1.05 -10.18 -19.31
N PRO A 256 -0.26 -9.37 -20.06
CA PRO A 256 1.21 -9.22 -20.15
C PRO A 256 1.81 -8.07 -19.30
N LEU A 257 1.09 -7.57 -18.29
CA LEU A 257 1.49 -6.37 -17.54
C LEU A 257 2.42 -6.68 -16.37
N THR A 258 3.14 -5.66 -15.91
CA THR A 258 4.21 -5.80 -14.90
C THR A 258 3.74 -6.33 -13.55
N GLY A 259 2.54 -5.98 -13.10
CA GLY A 259 2.04 -6.42 -11.80
C GLY A 259 1.69 -7.91 -11.74
N PHE A 260 1.72 -8.63 -12.88
CA PHE A 260 1.68 -10.10 -12.88
C PHE A 260 2.99 -10.70 -12.37
N LEU A 261 4.13 -10.07 -12.65
CA LEU A 261 5.48 -10.53 -12.29
C LEU A 261 5.61 -10.92 -10.81
N PRO A 262 5.30 -10.05 -9.82
CA PRO A 262 5.49 -10.40 -8.42
C PRO A 262 4.57 -11.55 -7.98
N LYS A 263 3.31 -11.58 -8.45
CA LYS A 263 2.38 -12.67 -8.11
C LYS A 263 2.86 -14.01 -8.66
N TRP A 264 3.35 -14.02 -9.90
CA TRP A 264 3.88 -15.21 -10.54
C TRP A 264 5.11 -15.76 -9.80
N LEU A 265 6.08 -14.90 -9.47
CA LEU A 265 7.28 -15.32 -8.73
C LEU A 265 6.96 -15.79 -7.30
N ILE A 266 6.00 -15.14 -6.63
CA ILE A 266 5.56 -15.58 -5.29
C ILE A 266 4.94 -16.98 -5.36
N ILE A 267 4.07 -17.24 -6.35
CA ILE A 267 3.49 -18.58 -6.54
C ILE A 267 4.60 -19.60 -6.79
N GLN A 268 5.58 -19.27 -7.63
CA GLN A 268 6.71 -20.16 -7.91
C GLN A 268 7.47 -20.53 -6.63
N GLU A 269 7.84 -19.56 -5.79
CA GLU A 269 8.53 -19.85 -4.53
C GLU A 269 7.65 -20.62 -3.53
N LEU A 270 6.35 -20.31 -3.43
CA LEU A 270 5.44 -21.06 -2.55
C LEU A 270 5.32 -22.54 -2.99
N THR A 271 5.31 -22.80 -4.30
CA THR A 271 5.28 -24.20 -4.80
C THR A 271 6.58 -24.95 -4.54
N LYS A 272 7.74 -24.28 -4.53
CA LYS A 272 9.02 -24.90 -4.14
C LYS A 272 9.05 -25.32 -2.67
N GLN A 273 8.31 -24.61 -1.82
CA GLN A 273 8.20 -24.88 -0.38
C GLN A 273 7.02 -25.81 -0.04
N GLU A 274 6.49 -26.54 -1.03
CA GLU A 274 5.35 -27.48 -0.90
C GLU A 274 4.03 -26.86 -0.38
N MET A 275 3.92 -25.53 -0.32
CA MET A 275 2.73 -24.80 0.14
C MET A 275 1.66 -24.63 -0.95
N ILE A 276 1.38 -25.70 -1.69
CA ILE A 276 0.43 -25.69 -2.82
C ILE A 276 -0.96 -25.17 -2.39
N PRO A 277 -1.56 -25.61 -1.25
CA PRO A 277 -2.90 -25.14 -0.85
C PRO A 277 -2.96 -23.63 -0.58
N ALA A 278 -1.91 -23.05 0.01
CA ALA A 278 -1.88 -21.62 0.28
C ALA A 278 -1.71 -20.81 -1.01
N ALA A 279 -0.89 -21.29 -1.94
CA ALA A 279 -0.69 -20.66 -3.25
C ALA A 279 -1.95 -20.68 -4.13
N THR A 280 -2.70 -21.79 -4.13
CA THR A 280 -3.97 -21.89 -4.86
C THR A 280 -5.04 -21.00 -4.23
N LEU A 281 -5.13 -20.97 -2.91
CA LEU A 281 -6.12 -20.14 -2.23
C LEU A 281 -5.87 -18.64 -2.45
N ILE A 282 -4.64 -18.16 -2.27
CA ILE A 282 -4.33 -16.73 -2.43
C ILE A 282 -4.45 -16.28 -3.90
N SER A 283 -4.15 -17.15 -4.87
CA SER A 283 -4.34 -16.85 -6.29
C SER A 283 -5.83 -16.75 -6.65
N LEU A 284 -6.67 -17.66 -6.19
CA LEU A 284 -8.14 -17.57 -6.37
C LEU A 284 -8.71 -16.32 -5.71
N LEU A 285 -8.29 -15.98 -4.49
CA LEU A 285 -8.73 -14.76 -3.81
C LEU A 285 -8.30 -13.49 -4.56
N SER A 286 -7.17 -13.52 -5.27
CA SER A 286 -6.74 -12.38 -6.07
C SER A 286 -7.66 -12.07 -7.26
N LEU A 287 -8.43 -13.06 -7.75
CA LEU A 287 -9.44 -12.83 -8.79
C LEU A 287 -10.59 -11.94 -8.31
N LEU A 288 -10.91 -11.96 -7.01
CA LEU A 288 -11.90 -11.02 -6.44
C LEU A 288 -11.38 -9.58 -6.55
N SER A 289 -10.08 -9.37 -6.32
CA SER A 289 -9.48 -8.04 -6.45
C SER A 289 -9.51 -7.56 -7.91
N LEU A 290 -9.26 -8.47 -8.84
CA LEU A 290 -9.34 -8.20 -10.26
C LEU A 290 -10.74 -7.76 -10.70
N PHE A 291 -11.81 -8.32 -10.12
CA PHE A 291 -13.17 -7.91 -10.48
C PHE A 291 -13.47 -6.43 -10.21
N PHE A 292 -13.10 -5.87 -9.04
CA PHE A 292 -13.36 -4.45 -8.81
C PHE A 292 -12.48 -3.54 -9.68
N TYR A 293 -11.28 -3.99 -10.05
CA TYR A 293 -10.44 -3.29 -11.03
C TYR A 293 -11.06 -3.30 -12.42
N LEU A 294 -11.61 -4.45 -12.87
CA LEU A 294 -12.38 -4.53 -14.11
C LEU A 294 -13.63 -3.64 -14.06
N ARG A 295 -14.30 -3.53 -12.91
CA ARG A 295 -15.42 -2.58 -12.76
C ARG A 295 -14.96 -1.13 -12.91
N LEU A 296 -13.84 -0.75 -12.32
CA LEU A 296 -13.26 0.58 -12.47
C LEU A 296 -12.87 0.86 -13.93
N ALA A 297 -12.19 -0.10 -14.56
CA ALA A 297 -11.82 -0.10 -15.97
C ALA A 297 -13.04 0.11 -16.89
N TYR A 298 -14.11 -0.63 -16.64
CA TYR A 298 -15.36 -0.53 -17.39
C TYR A 298 -15.98 0.87 -17.28
N CYS A 299 -15.97 1.44 -16.07
CA CYS A 299 -16.43 2.79 -15.83
C CYS A 299 -15.51 3.86 -16.46
N THR A 300 -14.22 3.61 -16.63
CA THR A 300 -13.29 4.64 -17.17
C THR A 300 -13.32 4.78 -18.68
N THR A 301 -13.52 3.68 -19.41
CA THR A 301 -13.21 3.65 -20.86
C THR A 301 -14.26 2.93 -21.71
N ILE A 302 -14.91 1.88 -21.20
CA ILE A 302 -15.72 0.97 -22.03
C ILE A 302 -17.14 1.52 -22.24
N THR A 303 -17.64 2.34 -21.32
CA THR A 303 -18.95 2.98 -21.45
C THR A 303 -18.83 4.49 -21.58
N LEU A 304 -19.58 5.06 -22.51
CA LEU A 304 -19.78 6.50 -22.60
C LEU A 304 -20.96 6.87 -21.69
N PRO A 305 -20.74 7.57 -20.57
CA PRO A 305 -21.85 7.98 -19.70
C PRO A 305 -22.67 9.12 -20.33
N PRO A 306 -23.89 9.37 -19.84
CA PRO A 306 -24.68 10.52 -20.28
C PRO A 306 -23.93 11.82 -20.00
N HIS A 307 -23.76 12.62 -21.06
CA HIS A 307 -23.08 13.90 -20.98
C HIS A 307 -23.92 14.93 -20.22
N THR A 308 -23.31 15.62 -19.26
CA THR A 308 -23.89 16.85 -18.67
C THR A 308 -23.65 18.06 -19.59
N THR A 309 -24.62 18.97 -19.68
CA THR A 309 -24.59 20.15 -20.57
C THR A 309 -23.37 21.07 -20.35
N ASN A 310 -22.77 21.05 -19.15
CA ASN A 310 -21.64 21.89 -18.79
C ASN A 310 -20.26 21.38 -19.25
N HIS A 311 -20.16 20.23 -19.93
CA HIS A 311 -18.86 19.67 -20.35
C HIS A 311 -18.07 20.56 -21.31
N MET A 312 -18.73 21.31 -22.19
CA MET A 312 -18.06 22.15 -23.19
C MET A 312 -17.11 23.20 -22.58
N LYS A 313 -17.37 23.67 -21.35
CA LYS A 313 -16.48 24.61 -20.65
C LYS A 313 -15.14 23.99 -20.25
N GLN A 314 -15.09 22.67 -20.06
CA GLN A 314 -13.89 21.96 -19.61
C GLN A 314 -12.92 21.64 -20.76
N TRP A 315 -13.40 21.61 -22.01
CA TRP A 315 -12.57 21.39 -23.19
C TRP A 315 -11.61 22.56 -23.48
N ARG A 316 -11.91 23.75 -22.97
CA ARG A 316 -11.10 24.96 -23.21
C ARG A 316 -9.86 25.05 -22.32
N THR A 317 -9.79 24.30 -21.22
CA THR A 317 -8.65 24.38 -20.28
C THR A 317 -7.66 23.24 -20.53
N GLY A 318 -6.62 23.50 -21.31
CA GLY A 318 -5.47 22.59 -21.43
C GLY A 318 -4.51 22.77 -20.25
N LYS A 319 -4.51 21.84 -19.31
CA LYS A 319 -3.43 21.74 -18.31
C LYS A 319 -2.53 20.57 -18.68
N SER A 320 -1.24 20.83 -18.80
CA SER A 320 -0.24 19.79 -19.03
C SER A 320 -0.18 18.84 -17.84
N THR A 321 -0.11 17.55 -18.12
CA THR A 321 0.12 16.51 -17.12
C THR A 321 1.59 16.46 -16.76
N HIS A 322 1.91 16.25 -15.49
CA HIS A 322 3.31 16.14 -15.05
C HIS A 322 4.02 14.95 -15.71
N VAL A 323 5.26 15.17 -16.15
CA VAL A 323 6.13 14.16 -16.81
C VAL A 323 6.30 12.89 -15.95
N LEU A 324 6.33 13.03 -14.63
CA LEU A 324 6.41 11.91 -13.69
C LEU A 324 5.29 10.88 -13.90
N ILE A 325 4.07 11.33 -14.26
CA ILE A 325 2.95 10.43 -14.53
C ILE A 325 3.27 9.55 -15.74
N ALA A 326 3.80 10.13 -16.81
CA ALA A 326 4.15 9.38 -18.01
C ALA A 326 5.18 8.29 -17.69
N ILE A 327 6.27 8.65 -17.01
CA ILE A 327 7.34 7.72 -16.61
C ILE A 327 6.79 6.58 -15.74
N LEU A 328 5.99 6.89 -14.71
CA LEU A 328 5.42 5.86 -13.83
C LEU A 328 4.44 4.95 -14.58
N THR A 329 3.61 5.50 -15.47
CA THR A 329 2.66 4.71 -16.26
C THR A 329 3.36 3.76 -17.24
N THR A 330 4.38 4.23 -17.97
CA THR A 330 5.12 3.38 -18.91
C THR A 330 5.86 2.25 -18.19
N MET A 331 6.52 2.57 -17.09
CA MET A 331 7.20 1.57 -16.26
C MET A 331 6.21 0.53 -15.73
N SER A 332 5.03 0.94 -15.25
CA SER A 332 4.00 0.02 -14.73
C SER A 332 3.39 -0.93 -15.76
N VAL A 333 3.58 -0.68 -17.06
CA VAL A 333 3.00 -1.50 -18.14
C VAL A 333 4.06 -2.40 -18.79
N ILE A 334 5.29 -1.91 -18.99
CA ILE A 334 6.23 -2.53 -19.94
C ILE A 334 7.39 -3.29 -19.27
N LEU A 335 7.59 -3.26 -17.95
CA LEU A 335 8.72 -3.95 -17.29
C LEU A 335 8.74 -5.50 -17.37
N LEU A 336 7.68 -6.17 -17.82
CA LEU A 336 7.60 -7.65 -17.75
C LEU A 336 8.71 -8.39 -18.54
N PRO A 337 9.11 -7.96 -19.75
CA PRO A 337 10.23 -8.58 -20.49
C PRO A 337 11.59 -8.45 -19.78
N ILE A 338 11.75 -7.47 -18.88
CA ILE A 338 13.00 -7.23 -18.12
C ILE A 338 13.01 -8.06 -16.81
N SER A 339 12.02 -8.94 -16.61
CA SER A 339 11.92 -9.82 -15.44
C SER A 339 13.20 -10.57 -15.04
N PRO A 340 14.00 -11.19 -15.94
CA PRO A 340 15.20 -11.91 -15.52
C PRO A 340 16.27 -10.97 -14.95
N MET A 341 16.43 -9.77 -15.50
CA MET A 341 17.38 -8.78 -14.99
C MET A 341 16.96 -8.25 -13.62
N ILE A 342 15.66 -8.01 -13.43
CA ILE A 342 15.12 -7.53 -12.14
C ILE A 342 15.43 -8.53 -11.02
N LEU A 343 15.31 -9.83 -11.29
CA LEU A 343 15.64 -10.88 -10.32
C LEU A 343 17.13 -10.90 -9.95
N THR A 344 18.03 -10.68 -10.91
CA THR A 344 19.48 -10.69 -10.64
C THR A 344 19.96 -9.48 -9.84
N ILE A 345 19.21 -8.37 -9.86
CA ILE A 345 19.59 -7.11 -9.19
C ILE A 345 19.25 -7.14 -7.70
N ILE A 346 18.38 -8.04 -7.26
CA ILE A 346 17.80 -8.05 -5.89
C ILE A 346 18.51 -9.07 -5.00
#